data_AF-A0A2X4W3C6-F1
#
_entry.id   AF-A0A2X4W3C6-F1
#
_cell.length_a   1.000
_cell.length_b   1.000
_cell.length_c   1.000
_cell.angle_alpha   90.00
_cell.angle_beta   90.00
_cell.angle_gamma   90.00
#
_symmetry.space_group_name_H-M   'P 1'
#
loop_
_entity.id
_entity.type
_entity.pdbx_description
1 polymer ?
#
loop_
_entity_poly.entity_id
_entity_poly.type
_entity_poly.pdbx_seq_one_letter_code
_entity_poly.pdbx_strand_id
1 'polypeptide(L)'
;MKNEDFREIKKERHHHGGRHKTKDVSAMRGAKTFRRGRAIAFLEIMNLKRATIKQQLDEPEFQSIKQILVGELKALDMVINEFVQLFEIQEHETKEQPNKIIEKMKKSVLDDKDSIDNSEKGMDLNETN
;
A
#
# COMPACT_ATOMS: atom_id res chain seq x y z
N MET A 1 18.19 47.20 57.09
CA MET A 1 16.96 46.63 56.51
C MET A 1 17.19 45.14 56.34
N LYS A 2 16.48 44.31 57.12
CA LYS A 2 16.53 42.85 57.06
C LYS A 2 15.32 42.40 56.25
N ASN A 3 15.52 41.73 55.13
CA ASN A 3 14.45 41.03 54.42
C ASN A 3 14.70 39.53 54.58
N GLU A 4 13.91 38.94 55.47
CA GLU A 4 13.63 37.51 55.53
C GLU A 4 12.56 37.23 54.47
N ASP A 5 12.73 36.20 53.65
CA ASP A 5 11.60 35.49 53.04
C ASP A 5 12.03 34.04 52.79
N PHE A 6 11.82 33.24 53.84
CA PHE A 6 11.87 31.80 53.81
C PHE A 6 10.50 31.24 53.37
N ARG A 7 10.56 30.28 52.44
CA ARG A 7 9.67 29.12 52.32
C ARG A 7 8.18 29.39 52.05
N GLU A 8 7.79 29.10 50.81
CA GLU A 8 6.51 28.41 50.61
C GLU A 8 6.62 27.34 49.51
N ILE A 9 7.15 26.18 49.91
CA ILE A 9 6.95 24.90 49.22
C ILE A 9 5.61 24.34 49.72
N LYS A 10 4.52 24.64 49.01
CA LYS A 10 3.25 23.89 49.04
C LYS A 10 3.22 23.04 47.76
N LYS A 11 3.59 21.75 47.76
CA LYS A 11 2.78 20.59 48.18
C LYS A 11 1.28 20.79 47.94
N GLU A 12 0.77 20.20 46.85
CA GLU A 12 -0.31 19.19 46.82
C GLU A 12 -0.67 18.88 45.35
N ARG A 13 -0.24 17.74 44.80
CA ARG A 13 -1.07 16.53 44.61
C ARG A 13 -2.42 16.77 43.93
N HIS A 14 -2.42 16.67 42.59
CA HIS A 14 -3.54 16.05 41.89
C HIS A 14 -3.06 14.82 41.13
N HIS A 15 -3.34 13.68 41.76
CA HIS A 15 -3.60 12.41 41.11
C HIS A 15 -4.26 12.64 39.75
N HIS A 16 -3.74 12.03 38.69
CA HIS A 16 -4.55 11.19 37.79
C HIS A 16 -3.61 10.17 37.16
N GLY A 17 -3.41 9.07 37.90
CA GLY A 17 -3.11 7.80 37.27
C GLY A 17 -4.28 7.43 36.36
N GLY A 18 -4.22 7.88 35.12
CA GLY A 18 -5.14 7.48 34.06
C GLY A 18 -4.59 6.28 33.34
N ARG A 19 -4.69 5.12 33.98
CA ARG A 19 -4.50 3.82 33.35
C ARG A 19 -5.51 3.67 32.23
N HIS A 20 -5.16 4.07 31.01
CA HIS A 20 -5.91 3.68 29.80
C HIS A 20 -5.66 2.20 29.51
N LYS A 21 -6.21 1.34 30.38
CA LYS A 21 -6.64 -0.01 30.02
C LYS A 21 -8.07 0.09 29.48
N THR A 22 -8.18 0.52 28.24
CA THR A 22 -9.35 0.33 27.39
C THR A 22 -8.79 -0.33 26.14
N LYS A 23 -8.69 -1.65 26.14
CA LYS A 23 -9.73 -2.54 25.62
C LYS A 23 -10.18 -2.14 24.20
N ASP A 24 -9.23 -1.86 23.31
CA ASP A 24 -9.49 -1.78 21.88
C ASP A 24 -8.42 -2.55 21.11
N VAL A 25 -8.50 -3.88 21.18
CA VAL A 25 -7.82 -4.78 20.21
C VAL A 25 -8.35 -4.52 18.78
N SER A 26 -9.38 -3.69 18.61
CA SER A 26 -9.88 -3.20 17.34
C SER A 26 -9.07 -2.02 16.75
N ALA A 27 -8.15 -1.40 17.50
CA ALA A 27 -7.34 -0.28 17.01
C ALA A 27 -6.07 -0.72 16.23
N MET A 28 -5.84 -2.03 16.08
CA MET A 28 -4.81 -2.56 15.17
C MET A 28 -5.21 -2.49 13.69
N ARG A 29 -6.40 -1.96 13.34
CA ARG A 29 -6.59 -1.36 12.02
C ARG A 29 -5.80 -0.05 11.98
N GLY A 30 -4.49 -0.15 11.78
CA GLY A 30 -3.63 1.00 11.56
C GLY A 30 -4.24 1.92 10.50
N ALA A 31 -4.09 3.23 10.68
CA ALA A 31 -4.56 4.23 9.73
C ALA A 31 -4.26 3.78 8.28
N LYS A 32 -5.22 3.91 7.35
CA LYS A 32 -5.07 3.52 5.94
C LYS A 32 -3.88 4.28 5.34
N THR A 33 -2.68 3.71 5.41
CA THR A 33 -1.48 4.32 4.86
C THR A 33 -1.46 4.09 3.35
N PHE A 34 -0.81 5.00 2.62
CA PHE A 34 -0.62 4.85 1.18
C PHE A 34 0.03 3.51 0.81
N ARG A 35 0.98 3.05 1.63
CA ARG A 35 1.65 1.74 1.46
C ARG A 35 0.65 0.59 1.52
N ARG A 36 -0.24 0.58 2.53
CA ARG A 36 -1.27 -0.45 2.67
C ARG A 36 -2.27 -0.42 1.50
N GLY A 37 -2.69 0.78 1.08
CA GLY A 37 -3.57 0.92 -0.09
C GLY A 37 -2.94 0.39 -1.39
N ARG A 38 -1.64 0.65 -1.60
CA ARG A 38 -0.88 0.10 -2.74
C ARG A 38 -0.76 -1.43 -2.65
N ALA A 39 -0.56 -1.97 -1.44
CA ALA A 39 -0.49 -3.41 -1.22
C ALA A 39 -1.83 -4.11 -1.55
N ILE A 40 -2.96 -3.54 -1.13
CA ILE A 40 -4.29 -4.07 -1.47
C ILE A 40 -4.51 -4.06 -2.99
N ALA A 41 -4.22 -2.93 -3.66
CA ALA A 41 -4.36 -2.83 -5.11
C ALA A 41 -3.47 -3.83 -5.87
N PHE A 42 -2.24 -4.06 -5.38
CA PHE A 42 -1.36 -5.08 -5.94
C PHE A 42 -1.91 -6.49 -5.76
N LEU A 43 -2.42 -6.80 -4.56
CA LEU A 43 -3.05 -8.09 -4.26
C LEU A 43 -4.29 -8.35 -5.15
N GLU A 44 -5.07 -7.32 -5.46
CA GLU A 44 -6.19 -7.43 -6.41
C GLU A 44 -5.71 -7.82 -7.81
N ILE A 45 -4.65 -7.16 -8.31
CA ILE A 45 -4.05 -7.50 -9.61
C ILE A 45 -3.56 -8.95 -9.62
N MET A 46 -2.94 -9.41 -8.53
CA MET A 46 -2.50 -10.81 -8.41
C MET A 46 -3.67 -11.79 -8.44
N ASN A 47 -4.75 -11.49 -7.72
CA ASN A 47 -5.95 -12.32 -7.72
C ASN A 47 -6.64 -12.36 -9.09
N LEU A 48 -6.62 -11.25 -9.84
CA LEU A 48 -7.11 -11.21 -11.22
C LEU A 48 -6.29 -12.15 -12.10
N LYS A 49 -4.95 -12.06 -12.08
CA LYS A 49 -4.07 -12.95 -12.86
C LYS A 49 -4.30 -14.42 -12.51
N ARG A 50 -4.43 -14.71 -11.21
CA ARG A 50 -4.73 -16.05 -10.72
C ARG A 50 -6.05 -16.57 -11.29
N ALA A 51 -7.10 -15.76 -11.31
CA ALA A 51 -8.39 -16.14 -11.88
C ALA A 51 -8.30 -16.39 -13.39
N THR A 52 -7.56 -15.54 -14.11
CA THR A 52 -7.32 -15.73 -15.55
C THR A 52 -6.60 -17.04 -15.85
N ILE A 53 -5.53 -17.37 -15.13
CA ILE A 53 -4.79 -18.63 -15.34
C ILE A 53 -5.66 -19.84 -15.00
N LYS A 54 -6.50 -19.75 -13.96
CA LYS A 54 -7.46 -20.81 -13.66
C LYS A 54 -8.43 -21.05 -14.81
N GLN A 55 -8.98 -19.99 -15.39
CA GLN A 55 -9.84 -20.11 -16.56
C GLN A 55 -9.10 -20.77 -17.73
N GLN A 56 -7.85 -20.37 -18.00
CA GLN A 56 -7.02 -20.95 -19.06
C GLN A 56 -6.76 -22.46 -18.87
N LEU A 57 -6.72 -22.97 -17.64
CA LEU A 57 -6.50 -24.40 -17.39
C LEU A 57 -7.65 -25.29 -17.86
N ASP A 58 -8.85 -24.73 -18.00
CA ASP A 58 -10.05 -25.43 -18.43
C ASP A 58 -10.23 -25.39 -19.96
N GLU A 59 -9.56 -24.46 -20.64
CA GLU A 59 -9.65 -24.29 -22.09
C GLU A 59 -8.78 -25.31 -22.85
N PRO A 60 -9.31 -25.93 -23.91
CA PRO A 60 -8.59 -26.96 -24.67
C PRO A 60 -7.38 -26.39 -25.44
N GLU A 61 -7.39 -25.08 -25.73
CA GLU A 61 -6.34 -24.39 -26.47
C GLU A 61 -4.99 -24.39 -25.73
N PHE A 62 -4.99 -24.52 -24.40
CA PHE A 62 -3.79 -24.47 -23.57
C PHE A 62 -3.28 -25.84 -23.12
N GLN A 63 -3.81 -26.96 -23.65
CA GLN A 63 -3.40 -28.31 -23.23
C GLN A 63 -1.90 -28.56 -23.41
N SER A 64 -1.29 -28.05 -24.49
CA SER A 64 0.14 -28.19 -24.77
C SER A 64 1.04 -27.50 -23.73
N ILE A 65 0.53 -26.47 -23.05
CA ILE A 65 1.26 -25.68 -22.03
C ILE A 65 0.71 -25.86 -20.62
N LYS A 66 -0.20 -26.82 -20.40
CA LYS A 66 -0.93 -26.97 -19.14
C LYS A 66 -0.02 -27.08 -17.91
N GLN A 67 1.10 -27.81 -18.02
CA GLN A 67 2.07 -27.95 -16.93
C GLN A 67 2.71 -26.61 -16.53
N ILE A 68 2.96 -25.73 -17.50
CA ILE A 68 3.51 -24.40 -17.26
C ILE A 68 2.48 -23.55 -16.50
N LEU A 69 1.22 -23.55 -16.95
CA LEU A 69 0.13 -22.82 -16.29
C LEU A 69 -0.13 -23.31 -14.86
N VAL A 70 -0.05 -24.63 -14.60
CA VAL A 70 -0.13 -25.18 -13.24
C VAL A 70 1.04 -24.69 -12.37
N GLY A 71 2.25 -24.64 -12.93
CA GLY A 71 3.42 -24.10 -12.24
C GLY A 71 3.26 -22.62 -11.90
N GLU A 72 2.82 -21.80 -12.85
CA GLU A 72 2.58 -20.37 -12.67
C GLU A 72 1.48 -20.11 -11.64
N LEU A 73 0.37 -20.87 -11.70
CA LEU A 73 -0.71 -20.76 -10.73
C LEU A 73 -0.23 -21.03 -9.30
N LYS A 74 0.60 -22.07 -9.11
CA LYS A 74 1.20 -22.39 -7.80
C LYS A 74 2.14 -21.28 -7.33
N ALA A 75 2.96 -20.73 -8.23
CA ALA A 75 3.86 -19.63 -7.89
C ALA A 75 3.07 -18.37 -7.46
N LEU A 76 1.99 -18.03 -8.16
CA LEU A 76 1.11 -16.93 -7.75
C LEU A 76 0.43 -17.18 -6.41
N ASP A 77 -0.07 -18.40 -6.18
CA ASP A 77 -0.66 -18.77 -4.89
C ASP A 77 0.33 -18.60 -3.74
N MET A 78 1.59 -19.00 -3.92
CA MET A 78 2.65 -18.82 -2.92
C MET A 78 2.91 -17.34 -2.64
N VAL A 79 3.16 -16.55 -3.69
CA VAL A 79 3.46 -15.11 -3.54
C VAL A 79 2.27 -14.36 -2.93
N ILE A 80 1.02 -14.68 -3.30
CA ILE A 80 -0.18 -14.09 -2.69
C ILE A 80 -0.20 -14.36 -1.19
N ASN A 81 0.03 -15.61 -0.79
CA ASN A 81 -0.01 -15.99 0.63
C ASN A 81 1.09 -15.30 1.44
N GLU A 82 2.32 -15.27 0.92
CA GLU A 82 3.45 -14.57 1.54
C GLU A 82 3.17 -13.06 1.64
N PHE A 83 2.62 -12.45 0.59
CA PHE A 83 2.30 -11.03 0.54
C PHE A 83 1.22 -10.65 1.56
N VAL A 84 0.15 -11.45 1.67
CA VAL A 84 -0.91 -11.24 2.67
C VAL A 84 -0.35 -11.28 4.09
N GLN A 85 0.54 -12.23 4.37
CA GLN A 85 1.21 -12.33 5.67
C GLN A 85 2.12 -11.13 5.94
N LEU A 86 2.95 -10.75 4.96
CA LEU A 86 3.90 -9.65 5.08
C LEU A 86 3.22 -8.30 5.37
N PHE A 87 2.04 -8.08 4.79
CA PHE A 87 1.29 -6.83 4.94
C PHE A 87 0.11 -6.93 5.93
N GLU A 88 -0.06 -8.07 6.59
CA GLU A 88 -1.17 -8.36 7.51
C GLU A 88 -2.54 -7.93 6.93
N ILE A 89 -2.78 -8.28 5.66
CA ILE A 89 -4.00 -7.86 4.95
C ILE A 89 -5.15 -8.76 5.39
N GLN A 90 -6.22 -8.15 5.91
CA GLN A 90 -7.41 -8.90 6.34
C GLN A 90 -8.38 -9.13 5.16
N GLU A 91 -9.10 -10.25 5.18
CA GLU A 91 -10.05 -10.64 4.12
C GLU A 91 -11.17 -9.63 3.84
N HIS A 92 -11.47 -8.72 4.77
CA HIS A 92 -12.50 -7.70 4.58
C HIS A 92 -12.01 -6.51 3.75
N GLU A 93 -10.69 -6.32 3.64
CA GLU A 93 -10.07 -5.19 2.94
C GLU A 93 -9.99 -5.43 1.43
N THR A 94 -9.96 -6.70 1.03
CA THR A 94 -9.94 -7.13 -0.38
C THR A 94 -11.33 -7.23 -1.01
N LYS A 95 -12.40 -6.94 -0.25
CA LYS A 95 -13.79 -6.92 -0.76
C LYS A 95 -14.19 -5.57 -1.36
N GLU A 96 -13.32 -4.56 -1.32
CA GLU A 96 -13.55 -3.30 -2.02
C GLU A 96 -13.45 -3.57 -3.55
N GLN A 97 -14.47 -3.14 -4.31
CA GLN A 97 -14.72 -3.59 -5.69
C GLN A 97 -13.55 -3.31 -6.67
N PRO A 98 -13.09 -4.30 -7.46
CA PRO A 98 -11.89 -4.22 -8.29
C PRO A 98 -11.95 -3.12 -9.37
N ASN A 99 -13.15 -2.77 -9.84
CA ASN A 99 -13.32 -1.80 -10.92
C ASN A 99 -12.90 -0.37 -10.52
N LYS A 100 -12.97 0.00 -9.24
CA LYS A 100 -12.62 1.36 -8.79
C LYS A 100 -11.11 1.59 -8.69
N ILE A 101 -10.33 0.53 -8.48
CA ILE A 101 -8.89 0.63 -8.24
C ILE A 101 -8.11 0.68 -9.56
N ILE A 102 -8.56 -0.06 -10.57
CA ILE A 102 -7.97 -0.01 -11.93
C ILE A 102 -8.09 1.39 -12.53
N GLU A 103 -9.26 2.05 -12.41
CA GLU A 103 -9.43 3.42 -12.91
C GLU A 103 -8.57 4.43 -12.13
N LYS A 104 -8.45 4.26 -10.81
CA LYS A 104 -7.63 5.13 -9.97
C LYS A 104 -6.13 5.01 -10.30
N MET A 105 -5.65 3.80 -10.58
CA MET A 105 -4.28 3.57 -11.02
C MET A 105 -4.01 4.15 -12.41
N LYS A 106 -4.93 3.96 -13.37
CA LYS A 106 -4.82 4.57 -14.72
C LYS A 106 -4.71 6.09 -14.63
N LYS A 107 -5.52 6.72 -13.77
CA LYS A 107 -5.47 8.17 -13.56
C LYS A 107 -4.13 8.64 -12.98
N SER A 108 -3.58 7.94 -11.97
CA SER A 108 -2.29 8.32 -11.38
C SER A 108 -1.08 8.16 -12.32
N VAL A 109 -1.14 7.26 -13.30
CA VAL A 109 -0.05 7.04 -14.27
C VAL A 109 -0.06 8.10 -15.38
N LEU A 110 -1.23 8.71 -15.66
CA LEU A 110 -1.36 9.80 -16.62
C LEU A 110 -0.80 11.12 -16.05
N ASP A 111 -0.99 11.39 -14.76
CA ASP A 111 -0.51 12.62 -14.11
C ASP A 111 1.04 12.71 -14.04
N ASP A 112 1.77 11.59 -14.07
CA ASP A 112 3.24 11.56 -14.03
C ASP A 112 3.89 11.80 -15.43
N LYS A 113 3.13 11.68 -16.52
CA LYS A 113 3.66 11.78 -17.91
C LYS A 113 3.79 13.20 -18.43
N ASP A 114 3.12 14.18 -17.82
CA ASP A 114 3.11 15.59 -18.27
C ASP A 114 4.31 16.41 -17.75
N SER A 115 5.27 15.78 -17.06
CA SER A 115 6.42 16.47 -16.43
C SER A 115 7.77 16.29 -17.16
N ILE A 116 7.82 15.52 -18.26
CA ILE A 116 9.04 15.23 -19.03
C ILE A 116 8.97 15.84 -20.44
N ASP A 117 8.56 17.10 -20.56
CA ASP A 117 8.71 17.81 -21.85
C ASP A 117 8.95 19.31 -21.62
N ASN A 118 10.16 19.66 -21.20
CA ASN A 118 10.69 21.03 -21.27
C ASN A 118 12.21 21.02 -20.99
N SER A 119 13.00 20.34 -21.83
CA SER A 119 14.46 20.54 -21.84
C SER A 119 15.11 20.29 -23.20
N GLU A 120 14.55 20.84 -24.27
CA GLU A 120 15.32 21.06 -25.51
C GLU A 120 15.10 22.49 -25.98
N LYS A 121 15.95 23.41 -25.48
CA LYS A 121 16.10 24.75 -26.03
C LYS A 121 17.53 24.89 -26.53
N GLY A 122 17.63 25.17 -27.83
CA GLY A 122 18.81 24.95 -28.66
C GLY A 122 20.06 25.71 -28.29
N MET A 123 21.18 25.17 -28.76
CA MET A 123 22.36 25.95 -29.11
C MET A 123 22.69 25.63 -30.57
N ASP A 124 22.25 26.55 -31.43
CA ASP A 124 22.66 26.66 -32.82
C ASP A 124 24.06 27.28 -32.81
N LEU A 125 25.07 26.57 -33.30
CA LEU A 125 26.39 27.14 -33.56
C LEU A 125 26.75 26.88 -35.03
N ASN A 126 26.59 27.95 -35.78
CA ASN A 126 26.74 28.07 -37.22
C ASN A 126 28.11 27.62 -37.74
N GLU A 127 28.09 27.08 -38.95
CA GLU A 127 29.20 26.94 -39.87
C GLU A 127 29.86 28.29 -40.17
N THR A 128 31.20 28.34 -40.17
CA THR A 128 31.97 29.17 -41.12
C THR A 128 33.36 28.57 -41.32
N ASN A 129 33.56 28.05 -42.53
CA ASN A 129 34.76 28.03 -43.41
C ASN A 129 36.15 27.98 -42.77
#